data_AF-A0AAP7IDL3-F1
#
_entry.id   AF-A0AAP7IDL3-F1
#
_cell.length_a   1.000
_cell.length_b   1.000
_cell.length_c   1.000
_cell.angle_alpha   90.00
_cell.angle_beta   90.00
_cell.angle_gamma   90.00
#
_symmetry.space_group_name_H-M   'P 1'
#
loop_
_entity.id
_entity.type
_entity.pdbx_description
1 polymer ?
#
loop_
_entity_poly.entity_id
_entity_poly.type
_entity_poly.pdbx_seq_one_letter_code
_entity_poly.pdbx_strand_id
1 'polypeptide(L)'
;MITIHVFGKDYDILGENLKCVERYGLNHTTLRNRLTKGWTLHEACQVPKGGRLDDFRTEQKLKAINYDTDLGREKYSEEKHRNDRPWLYDGTPQKHNRGKWCKYLMNTSIFPKVVK
;
A
#
# COMPACT_ATOMS: atom_id res chain seq x y z
N MET A 1 11.13 8.77 -19.98
CA MET A 1 10.82 10.14 -19.53
C MET A 1 10.05 10.82 -20.64
N ILE A 2 8.93 11.47 -20.33
CA ILE A 2 8.12 12.21 -21.30
C ILE A 2 7.94 13.62 -20.77
N THR A 3 8.23 14.64 -21.58
CA THR A 3 8.01 16.04 -21.19
C THR A 3 6.80 16.61 -21.93
N ILE A 4 5.93 17.31 -21.20
CA ILE A 4 4.73 17.95 -21.75
C ILE A 4 4.76 19.44 -21.46
N HIS A 5 4.75 20.25 -22.51
CA HIS A 5 4.64 21.70 -22.39
C HIS A 5 3.17 22.15 -22.41
N VAL A 6 2.75 22.85 -21.35
CA VAL A 6 1.39 23.41 -21.15
C VAL A 6 1.50 24.77 -20.46
N PHE A 7 0.87 25.81 -21.04
CA PHE A 7 0.82 27.16 -20.47
C PHE A 7 2.19 27.73 -20.03
N GLY A 8 3.23 27.52 -20.84
CA GLY A 8 4.58 28.01 -20.49
C GLY A 8 5.28 27.21 -19.38
N LYS A 9 4.69 26.10 -18.93
CA LYS A 9 5.27 25.19 -17.93
C LYS A 9 5.59 23.84 -18.57
N ASP A 10 6.74 23.31 -18.20
CA ASP A 10 7.18 21.97 -18.58
C ASP A 10 6.88 20.98 -17.45
N TYR A 11 6.22 19.88 -17.82
CA TYR A 11 5.89 18.80 -16.91
C TYR A 11 6.66 17.55 -17.31
N ASP A 12 7.59 17.13 -16.46
CA ASP A 12 8.36 15.90 -16.64
C ASP A 12 7.65 14.71 -16.00
N ILE A 13 7.24 13.75 -16.84
CA ILE A 13 6.61 12.50 -16.42
C ILE A 13 7.69 11.44 -16.23
N LEU A 14 7.87 11.04 -14.97
CA LEU A 14 8.90 10.14 -14.50
C LEU A 14 8.31 9.06 -13.57
N GLY A 15 9.04 7.98 -13.37
CA GLY A 15 8.79 6.98 -12.33
C GLY A 15 7.39 6.34 -12.41
N GLU A 16 6.62 6.47 -11.33
CA GLU A 16 5.30 5.87 -11.20
C GLU A 16 4.28 6.45 -12.19
N ASN A 17 4.33 7.77 -12.43
CA ASN A 17 3.43 8.42 -13.39
C ASN A 17 3.67 7.90 -14.82
N LEU A 18 4.92 7.59 -15.19
CA LEU A 18 5.25 7.00 -16.48
C LEU A 18 4.66 5.58 -16.62
N LYS A 19 4.77 4.76 -15.57
CA LYS A 19 4.17 3.42 -15.53
C LYS A 19 2.65 3.48 -15.68
N CYS A 20 1.98 4.44 -15.04
CA CYS A 20 0.54 4.64 -15.19
C CYS A 20 0.16 5.07 -16.61
N VAL A 21 0.92 5.98 -17.22
CA VAL A 21 0.71 6.42 -18.60
C VAL A 21 0.81 5.25 -19.58
N GLU A 22 1.85 4.43 -19.45
CA GLU A 22 2.05 3.23 -20.27
C GLU A 22 0.93 2.20 -20.05
N ARG A 23 0.58 1.92 -18.78
CA ARG A 23 -0.49 0.98 -18.42
C ARG A 23 -1.84 1.38 -18.99
N TYR A 24 -2.20 2.66 -18.92
CA TYR A 24 -3.49 3.16 -19.38
C TYR A 24 -3.49 3.58 -20.85
N GLY A 25 -2.35 3.47 -21.54
CA GLY A 25 -2.20 3.88 -22.95
C GLY A 25 -2.53 5.35 -23.18
N LEU A 26 -2.12 6.23 -22.26
CA LEU A 26 -2.43 7.66 -22.35
C LEU A 26 -1.54 8.34 -23.40
N ASN A 27 -2.18 9.02 -24.34
CA ASN A 27 -1.48 9.75 -25.38
C ASN A 27 -1.08 11.17 -24.91
N HIS A 28 -0.06 11.76 -25.53
CA HIS A 28 0.45 13.10 -25.18
C HIS A 28 -0.64 14.17 -25.26
N THR A 29 -1.50 14.11 -26.27
CA THR A 29 -2.66 15.00 -26.43
C THR A 29 -3.66 14.88 -25.27
N THR A 30 -3.91 13.65 -24.79
CA THR A 30 -4.81 13.41 -23.66
C THR A 30 -4.27 14.04 -22.38
N LEU A 31 -2.97 13.85 -22.13
CA LEU A 31 -2.30 14.42 -20.97
C LEU A 31 -2.28 15.95 -21.02
N ARG A 32 -1.95 16.53 -22.18
CA ARG A 32 -2.04 17.98 -22.43
C ARG A 32 -3.45 18.49 -22.12
N ASN A 33 -4.49 17.84 -22.63
CA ASN A 33 -5.88 18.25 -22.40
C ASN A 33 -6.33 18.15 -20.94
N ARG A 34 -5.77 17.21 -20.16
CA ARG A 34 -6.03 17.10 -18.72
C ARG A 34 -5.35 18.24 -17.96
N LEU A 35 -4.08 18.50 -18.27
CA LEU A 35 -3.32 19.60 -17.67
C LEU A 35 -3.92 20.97 -18.01
N THR A 36 -4.40 21.18 -19.25
CA THR A 36 -5.07 22.44 -19.61
C THR A 36 -6.40 22.65 -18.89
N LYS A 37 -7.09 21.55 -18.54
CA LYS A 37 -8.30 21.57 -17.70
C LYS A 37 -7.99 21.77 -16.20
N GLY A 38 -6.73 21.94 -15.83
CA GLY A 38 -6.31 22.20 -14.44
C GLY A 38 -6.17 20.93 -13.59
N TRP A 39 -6.03 19.75 -14.21
CA TRP A 39 -5.69 18.54 -13.46
C TRP A 39 -4.24 18.62 -12.98
N THR A 40 -3.96 18.05 -11.81
CA THR A 40 -2.56 17.89 -11.39
C THR A 40 -1.84 16.86 -12.28
N LEU A 41 -0.50 16.92 -12.34
CA LEU A 41 0.29 15.97 -13.12
C LEU A 41 -0.01 14.51 -12.72
N HIS A 42 -0.13 14.27 -11.42
CA HIS A 42 -0.40 12.95 -10.87
C HIS A 42 -1.79 12.42 -11.27
N GLU A 43 -2.83 13.24 -11.08
CA GLU A 43 -4.20 12.90 -11.52
C GLU A 43 -4.25 12.68 -13.03
N ALA A 44 -3.54 13.50 -13.81
CA ALA A 44 -3.50 13.38 -15.26
C ALA A 44 -2.91 12.04 -15.73
N CYS A 45 -1.94 11.49 -15.01
CA CYS A 45 -1.30 10.22 -15.33
C CYS A 45 -2.05 8.99 -14.79
N GLN A 46 -2.67 9.09 -13.62
CA GLN A 46 -3.31 7.95 -12.95
C GLN A 46 -4.74 7.65 -13.41
N VAL A 47 -5.48 8.63 -13.92
CA VAL A 47 -6.85 8.39 -14.37
C VAL A 47 -6.86 7.66 -15.72
N PRO A 48 -7.57 6.53 -15.88
CA PRO A 48 -7.65 5.80 -17.15
C PRO A 48 -8.24 6.65 -18.28
N LYS A 49 -8.01 6.26 -19.55
CA LYS A 49 -8.62 6.93 -20.70
C LYS A 49 -10.16 6.87 -20.59
N GLY A 50 -10.82 8.02 -20.71
CA GLY A 50 -12.28 8.13 -20.55
C GLY A 50 -12.78 8.22 -19.10
N GLY A 51 -11.90 8.06 -18.11
CA GLY A 51 -12.25 8.24 -16.70
C GLY A 51 -12.54 9.70 -16.35
N ARG A 52 -13.50 9.91 -15.45
CA ARG A 52 -13.82 11.22 -14.88
C ARG A 52 -12.91 11.49 -13.69
N LEU A 53 -12.52 12.76 -13.51
CA LEU A 53 -11.69 13.16 -12.38
C LEU A 53 -12.41 13.00 -11.04
N ASP A 54 -13.71 13.30 -11.01
CA ASP A 54 -14.51 13.25 -9.78
C ASP A 54 -14.62 11.82 -9.25
N ASP A 55 -14.79 10.85 -10.14
CA ASP A 55 -14.84 9.43 -9.78
C ASP A 55 -13.50 9.00 -9.15
N PHE A 56 -12.39 9.35 -9.78
CA PHE A 56 -11.06 9.08 -9.25
C PHE A 56 -10.83 9.72 -7.87
N ARG A 57 -11.22 10.98 -7.69
CA ARG A 57 -11.12 11.66 -6.38
C ARG A 57 -11.98 10.99 -5.32
N THR A 58 -13.17 10.54 -5.71
CA THR A 58 -14.09 9.82 -4.83
C THR A 58 -13.50 8.48 -4.42
N GLU A 59 -12.96 7.72 -5.36
CA GLU A 59 -12.26 6.47 -5.09
C GLU A 59 -11.09 6.64 -4.13
N GLN A 60 -10.27 7.69 -4.31
CA GLN A 60 -9.14 7.96 -3.41
C GLN A 60 -9.61 8.30 -1.99
N LYS A 61 -10.69 9.09 -1.85
CA LYS A 61 -11.31 9.37 -0.54
C LYS A 61 -11.85 8.09 0.12
N LEU A 62 -12.55 7.25 -0.64
CA LEU A 62 -13.07 5.98 -0.14
C LEU A 62 -11.94 5.03 0.31
N LYS A 63 -10.84 4.97 -0.45
CA LYS A 63 -9.65 4.19 -0.06
C LYS A 63 -9.04 4.69 1.24
N ALA A 64 -8.92 6.01 1.43
CA ALA A 64 -8.41 6.59 2.67
C ALA A 64 -9.32 6.24 3.87
N ILE A 65 -10.64 6.39 3.71
CA ILE A 65 -11.62 6.04 4.76
C ILE A 65 -11.55 4.56 5.13
N ASN A 66 -11.47 3.67 4.13
CA ASN A 66 -11.36 2.23 4.37
C ASN A 66 -10.06 1.89 5.11
N TYR A 67 -8.94 2.48 4.70
CA TYR A 67 -7.65 2.33 5.37
C TYR A 67 -7.71 2.77 6.84
N ASP A 68 -8.29 3.95 7.11
CA ASP A 68 -8.47 4.45 8.48
C ASP A 68 -9.37 3.52 9.32
N THR A 69 -10.41 2.97 8.71
CA THR A 69 -11.32 2.00 9.35
C THR A 69 -10.59 0.70 9.70
N ASP A 70 -9.80 0.17 8.77
CA ASP A 70 -9.04 -1.07 8.98
C ASP A 70 -7.91 -0.88 9.99
N LEU A 71 -7.19 0.24 9.95
CA LEU A 71 -6.24 0.61 10.99
C LEU A 71 -6.90 0.72 12.36
N GLY A 72 -8.10 1.31 12.43
CA GLY A 72 -8.87 1.39 13.66
C GLY A 72 -9.23 0.01 14.21
N ARG A 73 -9.64 -0.92 13.35
CA ARG A 73 -9.92 -2.32 13.72
C ARG A 73 -8.67 -3.05 14.20
N GLU A 74 -7.54 -2.88 13.53
CA GLU A 74 -6.27 -3.50 13.89
C GLU A 74 -5.81 -3.00 15.27
N LYS A 75 -5.80 -1.69 15.49
CA LYS A 75 -5.49 -1.10 16.80
C LYS A 75 -6.40 -1.62 17.91
N TYR A 76 -7.72 -1.63 17.69
CA TYR A 76 -8.67 -2.16 18.66
C TYR A 76 -8.42 -3.64 18.97
N SER A 77 -8.14 -4.45 17.94
CA SER A 77 -7.82 -5.87 18.09
C SER A 77 -6.53 -6.07 18.90
N GLU A 78 -5.49 -5.27 18.62
CA GLU A 78 -4.24 -5.30 19.38
C GLU A 78 -4.42 -4.88 20.83
N GLU A 79 -5.16 -3.80 21.09
CA GLU A 79 -5.47 -3.35 22.45
C GLU A 79 -6.25 -4.41 23.22
N LYS A 80 -7.28 -4.98 22.60
CA LYS A 80 -8.05 -6.08 23.18
C LYS A 80 -7.15 -7.28 23.48
N HIS A 81 -6.27 -7.66 22.55
CA HIS A 81 -5.35 -8.79 22.76
C HIS A 81 -4.37 -8.52 23.90
N ARG A 82 -3.86 -7.29 24.04
CA ARG A 82 -3.01 -6.87 25.16
C ARG A 82 -3.77 -6.91 26.49
N ASN A 83 -5.03 -6.48 26.51
CA ASN A 83 -5.87 -6.47 27.71
C ASN A 83 -6.30 -7.89 28.13
N ASP A 84 -6.68 -8.73 27.17
CA ASP A 84 -7.14 -10.11 27.41
C ASP A 84 -5.97 -11.04 27.75
N ARG A 85 -4.76 -10.76 27.23
CA ARG A 85 -3.57 -11.58 27.40
C ARG A 85 -2.33 -10.76 27.79
N PRO A 86 -2.36 -10.05 28.94
CA PRO A 86 -1.27 -9.19 29.38
C PRO A 86 0.03 -9.96 29.60
N TRP A 87 -0.05 -11.25 29.96
CA TRP A 87 1.10 -12.13 30.19
C TRP A 87 2.00 -12.35 28.96
N LEU A 88 1.54 -12.02 27.75
CA LEU A 88 2.38 -12.01 26.56
C LEU A 88 3.27 -10.76 26.46
N TYR A 89 2.91 -9.67 27.14
CA TYR A 89 3.51 -8.33 26.98
C TYR A 89 4.17 -7.80 28.26
N ASP A 90 3.73 -8.23 29.43
CA ASP A 90 4.26 -7.82 30.74
C ASP A 90 5.57 -8.53 31.13
N GLY A 91 6.05 -9.46 30.30
CA GLY A 91 7.26 -10.23 30.56
C GLY A 91 7.10 -11.30 31.64
N THR A 92 5.87 -11.73 31.94
CA THR A 92 5.58 -12.80 32.91
C THR A 92 6.47 -14.01 32.62
N PRO A 93 7.40 -14.37 33.53
CA PRO A 93 8.38 -15.41 33.26
C PRO A 93 7.69 -16.76 33.09
N GLN A 94 8.08 -17.49 32.03
CA GLN A 94 7.54 -18.81 31.76
C GLN A 94 7.88 -19.78 32.90
N LYS A 95 6.87 -20.25 33.65
CA LYS A 95 7.03 -21.14 34.82
C LYS A 95 7.81 -22.43 34.50
N HIS A 96 7.68 -22.96 33.29
CA HIS A 96 8.24 -24.25 32.90
C HIS A 96 9.38 -24.10 31.89
N ASN A 97 10.51 -24.73 32.19
CA ASN A 97 11.64 -24.83 31.27
C ASN A 97 11.31 -25.71 30.06
N ARG A 98 11.89 -25.41 28.90
CA ARG A 98 11.80 -26.26 27.71
C ARG A 98 12.45 -27.63 27.98
N GLY A 99 11.71 -28.71 27.71
CA GLY A 99 12.22 -30.08 27.83
C GLY A 99 13.34 -30.38 26.83
N LYS A 100 14.16 -31.41 27.13
CA LYS A 100 15.30 -31.85 26.29
C LYS A 100 14.88 -32.06 24.83
N TRP A 101 13.79 -32.79 24.60
CA TRP A 101 13.31 -33.09 23.25
C TRP A 101 12.74 -31.88 22.52
N CYS A 102 12.07 -30.96 23.24
CA CYS A 102 11.62 -29.69 22.67
C CYS A 102 12.80 -28.86 22.15
N LYS A 103 13.87 -28.73 22.95
CA LYS A 103 15.11 -28.05 22.52
C LYS A 103 15.75 -28.74 21.32
N TYR A 104 15.83 -30.07 21.34
CA TYR A 104 16.39 -30.86 20.24
C TYR A 104 15.60 -30.64 18.93
N LEU A 105 14.27 -30.71 18.96
CA LEU A 105 13.42 -30.52 17.79
C LEU A 105 13.49 -29.08 17.26
N MET A 106 13.53 -28.07 18.14
CA MET A 106 13.73 -26.67 17.73
C MET A 106 15.10 -26.45 17.07
N ASN A 107 16.13 -27.20 17.43
CA ASN A 107 17.44 -27.06 16.81
C ASN A 107 17.56 -27.83 15.49
N THR A 108 16.87 -28.97 15.36
CA THR A 108 17.09 -29.93 14.25
C THR A 108 15.99 -29.96 13.20
N SER A 109 14.77 -29.57 13.57
CA SER A 109 13.55 -29.81 12.78
C SER A 109 12.55 -28.63 12.85
N ILE A 110 13.02 -27.43 13.20
CA ILE A 110 12.15 -26.25 13.34
C ILE A 110 11.49 -25.82 12.03
N PHE A 111 12.14 -26.08 10.90
CA PHE A 111 11.60 -25.83 9.57
C PHE A 111 11.25 -27.13 8.85
N PRO A 112 10.13 -27.16 8.11
CA PRO A 112 9.80 -28.30 7.27
C PRO A 112 10.92 -28.53 6.24
N LYS A 113 11.45 -29.75 6.18
CA LYS A 113 12.49 -30.12 5.21
C LYS A 113 11.82 -30.32 3.86
N VAL A 114 12.27 -29.56 2.87
CA VAL A 114 11.81 -29.74 1.48
C VAL A 114 12.28 -31.11 1.01
N VAL A 115 11.33 -31.96 0.62
CA VAL A 115 11.61 -33.24 -0.04
C VAL A 115 11.92 -32.92 -1.51
N LYS A 116 13.10 -33.33 -1.99
CA LYS A 116 13.50 -33.20 -3.40
C LYS A 116 12.93 -34.34 -4.23
#